data_AF-A0A1T5LKC0-F1
#
_entry.id   AF-A0A1T5LKC0-F1
#
_cell.length_a   1.000
_cell.length_b   1.000
_cell.length_c   1.000
_cell.angle_alpha   90.00
_cell.angle_beta   90.00
_cell.angle_gamma   90.00
#
_symmetry.space_group_name_H-M   'P 1'
#
loop_
_entity.id
_entity.type
_entity.pdbx_description
1 polymer ?
#
loop_
_entity_poly.entity_id
_entity_poly.type
_entity_poly.pdbx_seq_one_letter_code
_entity_poly.pdbx_strand_id
1 'polypeptide(L)' 'MGSTDPSPNPKLKPYNTYLKYSSLALQLLAAMGILGWLGYELDQYLQLKFPAFMLLFGFLAFGGMMYQVYRSINKEP' A
#
# COMPACT_ATOMS: atom_id res chain seq x y z
N MET A 1 4.14 37.18 30.61
CA MET A 1 4.77 35.93 31.09
C MET A 1 3.65 34.90 31.20
N GLY A 2 3.66 33.68 30.66
CA GLY A 2 4.57 32.87 29.88
C GLY A 2 3.91 31.49 29.89
N SER A 3 3.33 31.06 28.78
CA SER A 3 2.68 29.75 28.64
C SER A 3 3.75 28.70 28.36
N THR A 4 4.18 27.97 29.38
CA THR A 4 5.04 26.79 29.24
C THR A 4 4.19 25.53 29.35
N ASP A 5 3.58 25.12 28.25
CA ASP A 5 3.15 23.74 28.04
C ASP A 5 4.33 22.97 27.42
N PRO A 6 4.87 21.90 28.05
CA PRO A 6 5.85 21.06 27.39
C PRO A 6 5.10 20.17 26.40
N SER A 7 5.05 20.61 25.14
CA SER A 7 4.58 19.79 24.03
C SER A 7 5.40 18.48 23.96
N PRO A 8 4.77 17.29 24.02
CA PRO A 8 5.50 16.03 23.94
C PRO A 8 5.88 15.81 22.48
N ASN A 9 7.05 16.30 22.10
CA ASN A 9 7.66 15.96 20.81
C ASN A 9 8.33 14.59 20.99
N PRO A 10 7.78 13.49 20.44
CA PRO A 10 8.47 12.21 20.51
C PRO A 10 9.65 12.31 19.57
N LYS A 11 10.81 12.65 20.12
CA LYS A 11 12.11 12.54 19.46
C LYS A 11 12.27 11.08 19.04
N LEU A 12 11.98 10.80 17.78
CA LEU A 12 12.16 9.50 17.14
C LEU A 12 13.66 9.17 17.22
N LYS A 13 14.00 8.32 18.19
CA LYS A 13 15.36 7.86 18.42
C LYS A 13 15.86 7.07 17.19
N PRO A 14 17.12 7.24 16.77
CA PRO A 14 17.65 6.68 15.53
C PRO A 14 17.81 5.14 15.52
N TYR A 15 17.55 4.45 16.63
CA TYR A 15 17.47 2.99 16.67
C TYR A 15 16.24 2.43 15.94
N ASN A 16 15.25 3.29 15.65
CA ASN A 16 13.97 2.84 15.12
C ASN A 16 14.01 2.53 13.62
N THR A 17 15.13 2.79 12.94
CA THR A 17 15.25 2.59 11.49
C THR A 17 15.13 1.11 11.10
N TYR A 18 15.81 0.20 11.82
CA TYR A 18 15.71 -1.25 11.56
C TYR A 18 14.32 -1.82 11.88
N LEU A 19 13.73 -1.38 13.00
CA LEU A 19 12.35 -1.72 13.36
C LEU A 19 11.36 -1.20 12.33
N LYS A 20 11.57 0.01 11.81
CA LYS A 20 10.74 0.64 10.79
C LYS A 20 10.85 -0.06 9.43
N TYR A 21 12.04 -0.56 9.07
CA TYR A 21 12.22 -1.40 7.88
C TYR A 21 11.58 -2.79 8.05
N SER A 22 11.69 -3.41 9.22
CA SER A 22 10.97 -4.66 9.53
C SER A 22 9.46 -4.47 9.45
N SER A 23 8.92 -3.38 10.00
CA SER A 23 7.49 -3.11 9.93
C SER A 23 7.04 -2.80 8.51
N LEU A 24 7.84 -2.08 7.71
CA LEU A 24 7.57 -1.87 6.28
C LEU A 24 7.59 -3.18 5.50
N ALA A 25 8.58 -4.05 5.74
CA ALA A 25 8.68 -5.34 5.09
C ALA A 25 7.52 -6.26 5.48
N LEU A 26 7.15 -6.30 6.77
CA LEU A 26 5.97 -7.02 7.25
C LEU A 26 4.69 -6.45 6.66
N GLN A 27 4.58 -5.13 6.52
CA GLN A 27 3.43 -4.49 5.90
C GLN A 27 3.33 -4.83 4.41
N LEU A 28 4.45 -4.83 3.68
CA LEU A 28 4.50 -5.27 2.28
C LEU A 28 4.14 -6.75 2.16
N LEU A 29 4.68 -7.60 3.03
CA LEU A 29 4.44 -9.05 3.02
C LEU A 29 2.99 -9.37 3.38
N ALA A 30 2.42 -8.67 4.36
CA ALA A 30 1.01 -8.75 4.71
C ALA A 30 0.11 -8.25 3.58
N ALA A 31 0.44 -7.10 2.97
CA ALA A 31 -0.33 -6.57 1.85
C ALA A 31 -0.28 -7.50 0.63
N MET A 32 0.89 -8.01 0.27
CA MET A 32 1.03 -8.97 -0.83
C MET A 32 0.35 -10.31 -0.52
N GLY A 33 0.44 -10.78 0.72
CA GLY A 33 -0.27 -11.98 1.17
C GLY A 33 -1.79 -11.82 1.09
N ILE A 34 -2.32 -10.70 1.60
CA ILE A 34 -3.76 -10.41 1.57
C ILE A 34 -4.24 -10.23 0.12
N LEU A 35 -3.56 -9.41 -0.69
CA LEU A 35 -3.97 -9.17 -2.08
C LEU A 35 -3.83 -10.43 -2.96
N GLY A 36 -2.75 -11.19 -2.77
CA GLY A 36 -2.51 -12.45 -3.47
C GLY A 36 -3.52 -13.53 -3.10
N TRP A 37 -3.79 -13.69 -1.79
CA TRP A 37 -4.83 -14.59 -1.31
C TRP A 37 -6.20 -14.14 -1.85
N LEU A 38 -6.58 -12.88 -1.67
CA LEU A 38 -7.89 -12.38 -2.09
C LEU A 38 -8.14 -12.59 -3.59
N GLY A 39 -7.13 -12.36 -4.44
CA GLY A 39 -7.21 -12.62 -5.88
C GLY A 39 -7.33 -14.12 -6.20
N TYR A 40 -6.52 -14.95 -5.53
CA TYR A 40 -6.53 -16.40 -5.71
C TYR A 40 -7.85 -17.03 -5.23
N GLU A 41 -8.36 -16.62 -4.07
CA GLU A 41 -9.62 -17.08 -3.49
C GLU A 41 -10.81 -16.60 -4.32
N LEU A 42 -10.78 -15.39 -4.89
CA LEU A 42 -11.84 -14.95 -5.83
C LEU A 42 -11.85 -15.80 -7.10
N ASP A 43 -10.67 -16.06 -7.68
CA ASP A 43 -10.55 -16.91 -8.87
C ASP A 43 -10.99 -18.37 -8.58
N GLN A 44 -10.66 -18.89 -7.39
CA GLN A 44 -11.11 -20.21 -6.89
C GLN A 44 -12.62 -20.25 -6.61
N TYR A 45 -13.16 -19.21 -5.97
CA TYR A 45 -14.58 -19.11 -5.60
C TYR A 45 -15.48 -19.06 -6.84
N LEU A 46 -15.03 -18.41 -7.92
CA LEU A 46 -15.72 -18.44 -9.20
C LEU A 46 -15.46 -19.71 -10.03
N GLN A 47 -14.61 -20.64 -9.55
CA GLN A 47 -14.19 -21.87 -10.23
C GLN A 47 -13.78 -21.65 -11.70
N LEU A 48 -13.26 -20.47 -12.01
CA LEU A 48 -12.85 -20.15 -13.36
C LEU A 48 -11.53 -20.86 -13.62
N LYS A 49 -11.50 -21.76 -14.62
CA LYS A 49 -10.25 -22.35 -15.13
C LYS A 49 -9.25 -21.30 -15.65
N PHE A 50 -9.72 -20.06 -15.84
CA PHE A 50 -8.94 -18.94 -16.30
C PHE A 50 -8.92 -17.85 -15.20
N PRO A 51 -7.75 -17.39 -14.74
CA PRO A 51 -7.61 -16.45 -13.63
C PRO A 51 -8.06 -15.03 -14.03
N ALA A 52 -9.37 -14.87 -14.20
CA ALA A 52 -9.98 -13.67 -14.76
C ALA A 52 -9.94 -12.50 -13.78
N PHE A 53 -10.06 -12.74 -12.47
CA PHE A 53 -9.91 -11.66 -11.49
C PHE A 53 -8.47 -11.22 -11.35
N MET A 54 -7.51 -12.15 -11.41
CA MET A 54 -6.09 -11.77 -11.46
C MET A 54 -5.79 -10.85 -12.66
N LEU A 55 -6.36 -11.17 -13.83
CA LEU A 55 -6.32 -10.34 -15.02
C LEU A 55 -7.04 -9.00 -14.84
N LEU A 56 -8.24 -9.00 -14.25
CA LEU A 56 -9.03 -7.79 -14.00
C LEU A 56 -8.31 -6.85 -13.02
N PHE A 57 -7.75 -7.38 -11.93
CA PHE A 57 -6.93 -6.63 -10.99
C PHE A 57 -5.66 -6.10 -11.64
N GLY A 58 -5.01 -6.90 -12.49
CA GLY A 58 -3.88 -6.44 -13.30
C GLY A 58 -4.27 -5.28 -14.22
N PHE A 59 -5.43 -5.38 -14.89
CA PHE A 59 -5.97 -4.32 -15.74
C PHE A 59 -6.36 -3.06 -14.94
N LEU A 60 -6.98 -3.23 -13.76
CA LEU A 60 -7.32 -2.15 -12.84
C LEU A 60 -6.08 -1.45 -12.30
N ALA A 61 -5.05 -2.21 -11.94
CA ALA A 61 -3.77 -1.68 -11.46
C ALA A 61 -3.07 -0.91 -12.59
N PHE A 62 -3.03 -1.47 -13.79
CA PHE A 62 -2.47 -0.82 -14.97
C PHE A 62 -3.22 0.47 -15.33
N GLY A 63 -4.55 0.41 -15.41
CA GLY A 63 -5.40 1.57 -15.68
C GLY A 63 -5.33 2.62 -14.56
N GLY A 64 -5.30 2.19 -13.31
CA GLY A 64 -5.14 3.04 -12.14
C GLY A 64 -3.78 3.75 -12.12
N MET A 65 -2.71 3.06 -12.52
CA MET A 65 -1.38 3.64 -12.62
C MET A 65 -1.30 4.64 -13.78
N MET A 66 -1.88 4.32 -14.94
CA MET A 66 -2.02 5.27 -16.05
C MET A 66 -2.81 6.51 -15.64
N TYR A 67 -3.93 6.33 -14.92
CA TYR A 67 -4.73 7.45 -14.41
C TYR A 67 -3.95 8.29 -13.39
N GLN A 68 -3.18 7.64 -12.50
CA GLN A 68 -2.37 8.33 -11.51
C GLN A 68 -1.27 9.16 -12.17
N VAL A 69 -0.59 8.62 -13.18
CA VAL A 69 0.43 9.32 -13.99
C VAL A 69 -0.20 10.47 -14.76
N TYR A 70 -1.32 10.25 -15.43
CA TYR A 70 -2.02 11.30 -16.16
C TYR A 70 -2.43 12.44 -15.22
N ARG A 71 -2.98 12.10 -14.05
CA ARG A 71 -3.36 13.06 -13.03
C ARG A 71 -2.16 13.74 -12.35
N SER A 72 -1.01 13.08 -12.23
CA SER A 72 0.20 13.69 -11.67
C SER A 72 0.81 14.69 -12.63
N ILE A 73 0.80 14.40 -13.93
CA ILE A 73 1.26 15.34 -14.97
C ILE A 73 0.30 16.52 -15.08
N ASN A 74 -1.02 16.27 -15.04
CA ASN A 74 -2.04 17.31 -15.09
C ASN A 74 -2.21 18.07 -13.75
N LYS A 75 -1.28 17.87 -12.80
CA LYS A 75 -1.21 18.54 -11.49
C LYS A 75 -0.03 19.51 -11.38
N GLU A 76 0.65 19.82 -12.47
CA GLU A 76 1.54 20.98 -12.52
C GLU A 76 0.70 22.23 -12.85
N PRO A 77 0.67 23.27 -11.97
CA PRO A 77 0.13 24.58 -12.31
C PRO A 77 1.03 25.36 -13.28
#